data_AF-A0A930VYG7-F1
#
_entry.id   AF-A0A930VYG7-F1
#
_cell.length_a   1.000
_cell.length_b   1.000
_cell.length_c   1.000
_cell.angle_alpha   90.00
_cell.angle_beta   90.00
_cell.angle_gamma   90.00
#
_symmetry.space_group_name_H-M   'P 1'
#
loop_
_entity.id
_entity.type
_entity.pdbx_description
1 polymer ?
#
loop_
_entity_poly.entity_id
_entity_poly.type
_entity_poly.pdbx_seq_one_letter_code
_entity_poly.pdbx_strand_id
1 'polypeptide(L)'
;MIDLTKLVTETRNPNTMDLDQMTPLELVSVMNQEDLNVVAGVKEVLPQVAQAIEWAVSSLEAGGRIVYFGAGTSGRLGVLDAVECPPTFGVSPDVVVGLIAGGEKAFVRAVEGAEDSL
;
A
#
# COMPACT_ATOMS: atom_id res chain seq x y z
N MET A 1 -12.79 1.34 21.49
CA MET A 1 -11.85 2.30 20.90
C MET A 1 -10.49 1.61 20.88
N ILE A 2 -9.83 1.53 19.72
CA ILE A 2 -8.54 0.84 19.58
C ILE A 2 -7.46 1.66 20.29
N ASP A 3 -6.59 0.99 21.07
CA ASP A 3 -5.44 1.62 21.71
C ASP A 3 -4.29 1.77 20.69
N LEU A 4 -4.20 2.94 20.08
CA LEU A 4 -3.25 3.26 19.02
C LEU A 4 -1.79 3.21 19.50
N THR A 5 -1.54 3.39 20.80
CA THR A 5 -0.16 3.46 21.35
C THR A 5 0.63 2.16 21.21
N LYS A 6 -0.06 1.05 20.93
CA LYS A 6 0.54 -0.27 20.72
C LYS A 6 0.88 -0.55 19.26
N LEU A 7 0.46 0.30 18.33
CA LEU A 7 0.69 0.13 16.91
C LEU A 7 2.02 0.77 16.53
N VAL A 8 2.91 0.00 15.89
CA VAL A 8 4.22 0.49 15.44
C VAL A 8 4.08 1.70 14.50
N THR A 9 3.04 1.71 13.65
CA THR A 9 2.75 2.82 12.71
C THR A 9 2.51 4.17 13.40
N GLU A 10 2.09 4.15 14.67
CA GLU A 10 1.79 5.35 15.46
C GLU A 10 2.94 5.71 16.41
N THR A 11 4.04 4.96 16.39
CA THR A 11 5.22 5.25 17.21
C THR A 11 6.10 6.31 16.55
N ARG A 12 6.79 7.11 17.38
CA ARG A 12 7.75 8.10 16.89
C ARG A 12 9.06 7.41 16.53
N ASN A 13 9.63 7.74 15.38
CA ASN A 13 10.96 7.26 14.99
C ASN A 13 12.05 8.05 15.76
N PRO A 14 12.86 7.40 16.62
CA PRO A 14 13.91 8.05 17.41
C PRO A 14 14.99 8.78 16.57
N ASN A 15 15.20 8.37 15.32
CA ASN A 15 16.19 8.98 14.41
C ASN A 15 15.73 10.35 13.87
N THR A 16 14.49 10.75 14.14
CA THR A 16 13.85 11.92 13.52
C THR A 16 13.16 12.82 14.55
N MET A 17 13.63 12.79 15.80
CA MET A 17 12.99 13.54 16.90
C MET A 17 13.10 15.06 16.73
N ASP A 18 14.04 15.52 15.92
CA ASP A 18 14.38 16.90 15.56
C ASP A 18 14.27 17.15 14.04
N LEU A 19 13.43 16.39 13.34
CA LEU A 19 13.26 16.45 11.87
C LEU A 19 12.99 17.86 11.34
N ASP A 20 12.28 18.70 12.11
CA ASP A 20 11.95 20.08 11.76
C ASP A 20 13.13 21.07 11.87
N GLN A 21 14.23 20.66 12.47
CA GLN A 21 15.46 21.45 12.64
C GLN A 21 16.57 21.04 11.67
N MET A 22 16.40 19.92 10.97
CA MET A 22 17.37 19.41 10.00
C MET A 22 17.50 20.34 8.79
N THR A 23 18.72 20.43 8.27
CA THR A 23 18.96 21.01 6.94
C THR A 23 18.31 20.15 5.85
N PRO A 24 18.05 20.70 4.65
CA PRO A 24 17.47 19.91 3.56
C PRO A 24 18.27 18.65 3.21
N LEU A 25 19.61 18.67 3.30
CA LEU A 25 20.43 17.50 3.03
C LEU A 25 20.25 16.43 4.12
N GLU A 26 20.22 16.81 5.39
CA GLU A 26 19.99 15.88 6.51
C GLU A 26 18.60 15.24 6.40
N LEU A 27 17.58 16.03 6.08
CA LEU A 27 16.20 15.56 5.91
C LEU A 27 16.09 14.49 4.83
N VAL A 28 16.61 14.75 3.61
CA VAL A 28 16.53 13.74 2.54
C VAL A 28 17.44 12.54 2.81
N SER A 29 18.54 12.73 3.54
CA SER A 29 19.44 11.65 3.92
C SER A 29 18.78 10.70 4.92
N VAL A 30 18.10 11.22 5.96
CA VAL A 30 17.42 10.38 6.94
C VAL A 30 16.20 9.67 6.32
N MET A 31 15.43 10.34 5.46
CA MET A 31 14.33 9.69 4.74
C MET A 31 14.84 8.54 3.85
N ASN A 32 15.91 8.77 3.09
CA ASN A 32 16.49 7.71 2.25
C ASN A 32 17.06 6.55 3.06
N GLN A 33 17.64 6.83 4.23
CA GLN A 33 18.13 5.80 5.14
C GLN A 33 16.98 4.91 5.66
N GLU A 34 15.81 5.50 5.95
CA GLU A 34 14.62 4.75 6.37
C GLU A 34 14.00 3.95 5.22
N ASP A 35 14.06 4.43 3.97
CA ASP A 35 13.58 3.68 2.80
C ASP A 35 14.27 2.31 2.65
N LEU A 36 15.53 2.19 3.06
CA LEU A 36 16.26 0.92 3.03
C LEU A 36 15.61 -0.15 3.93
N ASN A 37 14.94 0.25 5.01
CA ASN A 37 14.24 -0.65 5.91
C ASN A 37 13.03 -1.30 5.23
N VAL A 38 12.44 -0.65 4.21
CA VAL A 38 11.33 -1.24 3.42
C VAL A 38 11.79 -2.49 2.69
N VAL A 39 12.95 -2.43 2.03
CA VAL A 39 13.51 -3.58 1.30
C VAL A 39 13.82 -4.74 2.26
N ALA A 40 14.38 -4.41 3.43
CA ALA A 40 14.63 -5.40 4.47
C ALA A 40 13.32 -6.03 4.98
N GLY A 41 12.28 -5.24 5.25
CA GLY A 41 10.98 -5.74 5.69
C GLY A 41 10.29 -6.64 4.65
N VAL A 42 10.35 -6.29 3.36
CA VAL A 42 9.81 -7.16 2.29
C VAL A 42 10.53 -8.50 2.25
N LYS A 43 11.85 -8.52 2.47
CA LYS A 43 12.66 -9.75 2.50
C LYS A 43 12.16 -10.72 3.57
N GLU A 44 11.68 -10.23 4.71
CA GLU A 44 11.21 -11.06 5.82
C GLU A 44 9.88 -11.77 5.51
N VAL A 45 9.09 -11.26 4.57
CA VAL A 45 7.77 -11.79 4.23
C VAL A 45 7.70 -12.50 2.88
N LEU A 46 8.84 -12.78 2.25
CA LEU A 46 8.89 -13.46 0.95
C LEU A 46 8.13 -14.80 0.92
N PRO A 47 8.16 -15.67 1.96
CA PRO A 47 7.37 -16.90 1.95
C PRO A 47 5.86 -16.64 1.85
N GLN A 48 5.35 -15.61 2.52
CA GLN A 48 3.94 -15.21 2.51
C GLN A 48 3.56 -14.59 1.16
N VAL A 49 4.44 -13.78 0.58
CA VAL A 49 4.25 -13.23 -0.77
C VAL A 49 4.20 -14.37 -1.80
N ALA A 50 5.09 -15.35 -1.71
CA ALA A 50 5.06 -16.52 -2.59
C ALA A 50 3.74 -17.30 -2.47
N GLN A 51 3.24 -17.50 -1.25
CA GLN A 51 1.95 -18.14 -1.04
C GLN A 51 0.79 -17.35 -1.65
N ALA A 52 0.79 -16.02 -1.53
CA ALA A 52 -0.21 -15.17 -2.14
C ALA A 52 -0.19 -15.25 -3.68
N ILE A 53 1.00 -15.36 -4.28
CA ILE A 53 1.15 -15.58 -5.72
C ILE A 53 0.51 -16.91 -6.15
N GLU A 54 0.73 -18.00 -5.41
CA GLU A 54 0.10 -19.29 -5.72
C GLU A 54 -1.44 -19.21 -5.69
N TRP A 55 -2.00 -18.51 -4.70
CA TRP A 55 -3.45 -18.29 -4.62
C TRP A 55 -3.97 -17.42 -5.77
N ALA A 56 -3.24 -16.38 -6.12
CA ALA A 56 -3.58 -15.51 -7.25
C ALA A 56 -3.60 -16.30 -8.56
N VAL A 57 -2.55 -17.09 -8.84
CA VAL A 57 -2.48 -17.97 -10.02
C VAL A 57 -3.67 -18.93 -10.04
N SER A 58 -3.92 -19.63 -8.94
CA SER A 58 -5.04 -20.59 -8.84
C SER A 58 -6.40 -19.92 -9.12
N SER A 59 -6.61 -18.70 -8.61
CA SER A 59 -7.83 -17.92 -8.87
C SER A 59 -7.95 -17.58 -10.35
N LEU A 60 -6.89 -17.07 -10.96
CA LEU A 60 -6.89 -16.65 -12.37
C LEU A 60 -7.09 -17.83 -13.33
N GLU A 61 -6.45 -18.98 -13.07
CA GLU A 61 -6.64 -20.21 -13.87
C GLU A 61 -8.08 -20.74 -13.80
N ALA A 62 -8.76 -20.53 -12.68
CA ALA A 62 -10.17 -20.86 -12.51
C ALA A 62 -11.13 -19.83 -13.15
N GLY A 63 -10.62 -18.82 -13.86
CA GLY A 63 -11.41 -17.74 -14.44
C GLY A 63 -11.87 -16.69 -13.41
N GLY A 64 -11.22 -16.66 -12.25
CA GLY A 64 -11.42 -15.69 -11.18
C GLY A 64 -10.75 -14.35 -11.45
N ARG A 65 -10.67 -13.53 -10.39
CA ARG A 65 -10.12 -12.16 -10.42
C ARG A 65 -9.20 -11.95 -9.22
N ILE A 66 -8.32 -10.96 -9.33
CA ILE A 66 -7.58 -10.37 -8.21
C ILE A 66 -8.25 -9.04 -7.88
N VAL A 67 -8.61 -8.82 -6.61
CA VAL A 67 -9.25 -7.59 -6.17
C VAL A 67 -8.46 -6.99 -5.01
N TYR A 68 -7.83 -5.85 -5.26
CA TYR A 68 -7.27 -5.01 -4.20
C TYR A 68 -8.36 -4.11 -3.64
N PHE A 69 -8.35 -3.91 -2.32
CA PHE A 69 -9.28 -2.98 -1.67
C PHE A 69 -8.59 -2.25 -0.52
N GLY A 70 -8.89 -0.97 -0.36
CA GLY A 70 -8.34 -0.17 0.73
C GLY A 70 -8.86 1.26 0.74
N ALA A 71 -8.42 2.03 1.73
CA ALA A 71 -8.67 3.47 1.82
C ALA A 71 -7.37 4.26 1.61
N GLY A 72 -7.49 5.57 1.40
CA GLY A 72 -6.35 6.49 1.35
C GLY A 72 -5.24 6.02 0.41
N THR A 73 -4.00 6.08 0.90
CA THR A 73 -2.81 5.69 0.11
C THR A 73 -2.84 4.22 -0.31
N SER A 74 -3.25 3.30 0.59
CA SER A 74 -3.32 1.87 0.28
C SER A 74 -4.31 1.57 -0.85
N GLY A 75 -5.49 2.18 -0.82
CA GLY A 75 -6.47 2.06 -1.90
C GLY A 75 -5.94 2.60 -3.24
N ARG A 76 -5.23 3.73 -3.21
CA ARG A 76 -4.60 4.31 -4.42
C ARG A 76 -3.52 3.40 -5.01
N LEU A 77 -2.70 2.78 -4.18
CA LEU A 77 -1.69 1.82 -4.64
C LEU A 77 -2.32 0.58 -5.29
N GLY A 78 -3.42 0.07 -4.71
CA GLY A 78 -4.18 -1.03 -5.33
C GLY A 78 -4.79 -0.65 -6.68
N VAL A 79 -5.34 0.57 -6.82
CA VAL A 79 -5.82 1.08 -8.11
C VAL A 79 -4.66 1.22 -9.10
N LEU A 80 -3.53 1.77 -8.67
CA LEU A 80 -2.34 1.97 -9.51
C LEU A 80 -1.84 0.64 -10.11
N ASP A 81 -1.65 -0.39 -9.29
CA ASP A 81 -1.21 -1.71 -9.76
C ASP A 81 -2.21 -2.34 -10.74
N ALA A 82 -3.51 -2.25 -10.43
CA ALA A 82 -4.57 -2.80 -11.27
C ALA A 82 -4.63 -2.16 -12.66
N VAL A 83 -4.49 -0.83 -12.77
CA VAL A 83 -4.58 -0.15 -14.08
C VAL A 83 -3.38 -0.40 -14.99
N GLU A 84 -2.25 -0.84 -14.43
CA GLU A 84 -1.06 -1.20 -15.19
C GLU A 84 -1.16 -2.62 -15.79
N CYS A 85 -2.04 -3.47 -15.27
CA CYS A 85 -2.17 -4.86 -15.73
C CYS A 85 -2.66 -5.00 -17.19
N PRO A 86 -3.72 -4.32 -17.65
CA PRO A 86 -4.17 -4.40 -19.05
C PRO A 86 -3.11 -4.00 -20.08
N PRO A 87 -2.43 -2.84 -19.99
CA PRO A 87 -1.43 -2.46 -20.99
C PRO A 87 -0.14 -3.30 -20.89
N THR A 88 0.19 -3.85 -19.71
CA THR A 88 1.42 -4.65 -19.52
C THR A 88 1.25 -6.10 -19.97
N PHE A 89 0.12 -6.72 -19.64
CA PHE A 89 -0.11 -8.16 -19.84
C PHE A 89 -1.20 -8.49 -20.86
N GLY A 90 -1.89 -7.49 -21.42
CA GLY A 90 -2.95 -7.69 -22.41
C GLY A 90 -4.23 -8.33 -21.86
N VAL A 91 -4.42 -8.29 -20.54
CA VAL A 91 -5.60 -8.85 -19.86
C VAL A 91 -6.78 -7.86 -19.89
N SER A 92 -8.00 -8.37 -19.70
CA SER A 92 -9.17 -7.49 -19.51
C SER A 92 -9.00 -6.63 -18.24
N PRO A 93 -9.49 -5.36 -18.22
CA PRO A 93 -9.55 -4.54 -17.01
C PRO A 93 -10.32 -5.18 -15.84
N ASP A 94 -11.13 -6.21 -16.10
CA ASP A 94 -11.88 -6.92 -15.06
C ASP A 94 -11.06 -8.01 -14.35
N VAL A 95 -9.84 -8.34 -14.82
CA VAL A 95 -9.01 -9.42 -14.25
C VAL A 95 -8.34 -9.01 -12.95
N VAL A 96 -7.80 -7.79 -12.90
CA VAL A 96 -7.19 -7.19 -11.71
C VAL A 96 -7.90 -5.88 -11.43
N VAL A 97 -8.53 -5.75 -10.26
CA VAL A 97 -9.41 -4.63 -9.94
C VAL A 97 -8.95 -3.96 -8.64
N GLY A 98 -8.82 -2.64 -8.65
CA GLY A 98 -8.57 -1.84 -7.45
C GLY A 98 -9.84 -1.13 -6.96
N LEU A 99 -10.20 -1.33 -5.70
CA LEU A 99 -11.33 -0.68 -5.04
C LEU A 99 -10.83 0.27 -3.95
N ILE A 100 -11.30 1.52 -4.00
CA ILE A 100 -10.93 2.54 -3.02
C ILE A 100 -12.15 3.03 -2.23
N ALA A 101 -12.03 3.07 -0.91
CA ALA A 101 -13.06 3.63 -0.03
C ALA A 101 -13.33 5.10 -0.38
N GLY A 102 -14.60 5.49 -0.47
CA GLY A 102 -15.02 6.80 -0.98
C GLY A 102 -15.14 6.89 -2.51
N GLY A 103 -14.87 5.81 -3.24
CA GLY A 103 -15.05 5.69 -4.68
C GLY A 103 -14.05 6.51 -5.51
N GLU A 104 -14.30 6.67 -6.81
CA GLU A 104 -13.37 7.31 -7.75
C GLU A 104 -12.85 8.68 -7.31
N LYS A 105 -13.69 9.48 -6.65
CA LYS A 105 -13.29 10.80 -6.13
C LYS A 105 -12.19 10.71 -5.08
N ALA A 106 -12.15 9.62 -4.32
CA ALA A 106 -11.12 9.37 -3.31
C ALA A 106 -9.73 9.18 -3.94
N PHE A 107 -9.66 8.81 -5.21
CA PHE A 107 -8.39 8.67 -5.92
C PHE A 107 -7.65 10.02 -6.00
N VAL A 108 -8.35 11.09 -6.39
CA VAL A 108 -7.77 12.43 -6.58
C VAL A 108 -7.78 13.31 -5.33
N ARG A 109 -8.71 13.08 -4.40
CA ARG A 109 -8.83 13.88 -3.17
C ARG A 109 -9.14 12.98 -1.98
N ALA A 110 -8.45 13.17 -0.86
CA ALA A 110 -8.77 12.44 0.36
C ALA A 110 -10.23 12.69 0.80
N VAL A 111 -10.92 11.62 1.18
CA VAL A 111 -12.27 11.65 1.74
C VAL A 111 -12.16 11.19 3.19
N GLU A 112 -12.18 12.14 4.11
CA GLU A 112 -12.06 11.88 5.55
C GLU A 112 -13.26 11.04 6.04
N GLY A 113 -12.99 10.04 6.89
CA GLY A 113 -13.99 9.13 7.44
C GLY A 113 -14.50 8.05 6.49
N ALA A 114 -14.02 7.99 5.23
CA ALA A 114 -14.41 6.92 4.30
C ALA A 114 -13.93 5.53 4.75
N GLU A 115 -12.84 5.47 5.51
CA GLU A 115 -12.28 4.24 6.09
C GLU A 115 -13.06 3.72 7.31
N ASP A 116 -13.87 4.57 7.94
CA ASP A 116 -14.66 4.25 9.13
C ASP A 116 -16.14 3.96 8.81
N SER A 117 -16.52 4.04 7.54
CA SER A 117 -17.89 3.75 7.10
C SER A 117 -18.19 2.26 7.21
N LEU A 118 -19.26 1.91 7.92
CA LEU A 118 -19.80 0.55 8.05
C LEU A 118 -20.70 0.17 6.87
#